data_AF-A0A1M2W220-F1
#
_entry.id   AF-A0A1M2W220-F1
#
_cell.length_a   1.000
_cell.length_b   1.000
_cell.length_c   1.000
_cell.angle_alpha   90.00
_cell.angle_beta   90.00
_cell.angle_gamma   90.00
#
_symmetry.space_group_name_H-M   'P 1'
#
loop_
_entity.id
_entity.type
_entity.pdbx_description
1 polymer ?
#
loop_
_entity_poly.entity_id
_entity_poly.type
_entity_poly.pdbx_seq_one_letter_code
_entity_poly.pdbx_strand_id
1 'polypeptide(L)'
;MTRFALRLCTHLPHRTAPTPVTSVTTIIDLEQVTLPALWSLRSHLQEASALATANYPETLSTIAVVNSPSFFPTVWNWIKPWFDEGTRRKVHVLGKDPGPTLRTLIDPKDLPKPYGGELEWTFEDEPALDEEAKALIGEMPKGPALFEDGEVRRPTPPSLETTDVVPSKS
;
A
#
# COMPACT_ATOMS: atom_id res chain seq x y z
N MET A 1 6.50 -0.55 -4.05
CA MET A 1 6.03 0.52 -3.14
C MET A 1 7.20 1.34 -2.58
N THR A 2 8.05 0.77 -1.72
CA THR A 2 9.09 1.53 -1.00
C THR A 2 10.17 2.16 -1.89
N ARG A 3 10.57 1.47 -2.97
CA ARG A 3 11.61 1.95 -3.90
C ARG A 3 11.11 2.92 -4.98
N PHE A 4 9.81 3.14 -5.08
CA PHE A 4 9.21 4.02 -6.08
C PHE A 4 8.30 5.04 -5.41
N ALA A 5 7.08 4.65 -5.01
CA ALA A 5 6.06 5.56 -4.49
C ALA A 5 6.55 6.42 -3.30
N LEU A 6 7.14 5.81 -2.26
CA LEU A 6 7.64 6.58 -1.11
C LEU A 6 8.76 7.55 -1.48
N ARG A 7 9.65 7.16 -2.41
CA ARG A 7 10.74 7.99 -2.89
C ARG A 7 10.23 9.15 -3.76
N LEU A 8 9.28 8.87 -4.64
CA LEU A 8 8.59 9.87 -5.46
C LEU A 8 7.87 10.90 -4.57
N CYS A 9 7.03 10.45 -3.63
CA CYS A 9 6.35 11.34 -2.69
C CYS A 9 7.30 12.13 -1.80
N THR A 10 8.46 11.55 -1.43
CA THR A 10 9.51 12.28 -0.69
C THR A 10 10.14 13.39 -1.53
N HIS A 11 10.29 13.17 -2.84
CA HIS A 11 10.89 14.14 -3.75
C HIS A 11 9.92 15.26 -4.13
N LEU A 12 8.64 14.94 -4.30
CA LEU A 12 7.60 15.92 -4.61
C LEU A 12 7.40 16.93 -3.47
N PRO A 13 6.97 18.17 -3.76
CA PRO A 13 6.62 19.14 -2.73
C PRO A 13 5.54 18.60 -1.78
N HIS A 14 5.80 18.63 -0.48
CA HIS A 14 4.86 18.12 0.52
C HIS A 14 5.00 18.87 1.86
N ARG A 15 3.94 18.83 2.68
CA ARG A 15 3.81 19.67 3.89
C ARG A 15 4.87 19.41 4.96
N THR A 16 5.46 18.20 5.00
CA THR A 16 6.44 17.80 6.02
C THR A 16 7.90 17.91 5.55
N ALA A 17 8.15 18.47 4.35
CA ALA A 17 9.51 18.65 3.87
C ALA A 17 10.35 19.47 4.88
N PRO A 18 11.63 19.09 5.13
CA PRO A 18 12.42 18.09 4.43
C PRO A 18 12.31 16.65 4.99
N THR A 19 11.40 16.37 5.93
CA THR A 19 11.24 15.04 6.51
C THR A 19 10.72 14.04 5.46
N PRO A 20 11.42 12.92 5.19
CA PRO A 20 11.00 11.96 4.18
C PRO A 20 9.63 11.33 4.44
N VAL A 21 8.90 11.04 3.36
CA VAL A 21 7.66 10.26 3.40
C VAL A 21 8.03 8.78 3.47
N THR A 22 7.83 8.18 4.64
CA THR A 22 8.24 6.79 4.93
C THR A 22 7.07 5.83 5.10
N SER A 23 5.83 6.33 5.12
CA SER A 23 4.65 5.52 5.44
C SER A 23 3.45 5.87 4.57
N VAL A 24 2.49 4.94 4.49
CA VAL A 24 1.27 5.06 3.67
C VAL A 24 0.00 4.91 4.52
N THR A 25 -1.06 5.60 4.09
CA THR A 25 -2.43 5.33 4.52
C THR A 25 -3.10 4.42 3.49
N THR A 26 -3.64 3.29 3.93
CA THR A 26 -4.24 2.27 3.06
C THR A 26 -5.74 2.17 3.32
N ILE A 27 -6.54 2.25 2.27
CA ILE A 27 -7.97 1.93 2.30
C ILE A 27 -8.18 0.52 1.77
N ILE A 28 -8.90 -0.32 2.52
CA ILE A 28 -9.29 -1.69 2.14
C ILE A 28 -10.81 -1.72 2.05
N ASP A 29 -11.35 -1.85 0.83
CA ASP A 29 -12.79 -1.96 0.61
C ASP A 29 -13.25 -3.42 0.59
N LEU A 30 -14.28 -3.73 1.36
CA LEU A 30 -14.87 -5.06 1.49
C LEU A 30 -16.31 -5.17 0.96
N GLU A 31 -16.85 -4.17 0.25
CA GLU A 31 -18.26 -4.12 -0.16
C GLU A 31 -18.75 -5.38 -0.91
N GLN A 32 -17.86 -6.05 -1.65
CA GLN A 32 -18.18 -7.24 -2.44
C GLN A 32 -17.43 -8.50 -1.98
N VAL A 33 -16.72 -8.43 -0.85
CA VAL A 33 -15.93 -9.55 -0.34
C VAL A 33 -16.82 -10.52 0.43
N THR A 34 -16.74 -11.80 0.09
CA THR A 34 -17.41 -12.88 0.83
C THR A 34 -16.43 -13.60 1.75
N LEU A 35 -16.92 -14.11 2.88
CA LEU A 35 -16.09 -14.85 3.85
C LEU A 35 -15.39 -16.08 3.22
N PRO A 36 -16.04 -16.91 2.38
CA PRO A 36 -15.35 -18.02 1.70
C PRO A 36 -14.23 -17.57 0.77
N ALA A 37 -14.45 -16.50 0.01
CA ALA A 37 -13.42 -15.94 -0.89
C ALA A 37 -12.23 -15.36 -0.10
N LEU A 38 -12.49 -14.73 1.04
CA LEU A 38 -11.41 -14.26 1.91
C LEU A 38 -10.64 -15.43 2.54
N TRP A 39 -11.34 -16.50 2.94
CA TRP A 39 -10.71 -17.69 3.52
C TRP A 39 -9.87 -18.47 2.51
N SER A 40 -10.26 -18.53 1.23
CA SER A 40 -9.44 -19.17 0.21
C SER A 40 -8.10 -18.45 0.00
N LEU A 41 -8.05 -17.14 0.27
CA LEU A 41 -6.83 -16.31 0.17
C LEU A 41 -6.00 -16.24 1.46
N ARG A 42 -6.43 -16.92 2.52
CA ARG A 42 -5.82 -16.83 3.86
C ARG A 42 -4.31 -17.07 3.86
N SER A 43 -3.82 -18.12 3.19
CA SER A 43 -2.39 -18.46 3.17
C SER A 43 -1.57 -17.34 2.52
N HIS A 44 -2.04 -16.82 1.38
CA HIS A 44 -1.38 -15.73 0.67
C HIS A 44 -1.34 -14.45 1.50
N LEU A 45 -2.44 -14.10 2.18
CA LEU A 45 -2.48 -12.94 3.08
C LEU A 45 -1.50 -13.09 4.24
N GLN A 46 -1.37 -14.31 4.79
CA GLN A 46 -0.44 -14.59 5.88
C GLN A 46 1.02 -14.48 5.44
N GLU A 47 1.37 -15.04 4.28
CA GLU A 47 2.71 -14.93 3.69
C GLU A 47 3.05 -13.48 3.34
N ALA A 48 2.13 -12.76 2.70
CA ALA A 48 2.30 -11.35 2.37
C ALA A 48 2.51 -10.51 3.63
N SER A 49 1.72 -10.76 4.68
CA SER A 49 1.89 -10.06 5.96
C SER A 49 3.23 -10.39 6.62
N ALA A 50 3.65 -11.66 6.63
CA ALA A 50 4.93 -12.05 7.20
C ALA A 50 6.10 -11.38 6.46
N LEU A 51 6.04 -11.33 5.13
CA LEU A 51 7.04 -10.66 4.31
C LEU A 51 7.06 -9.15 4.57
N ALA A 52 5.88 -8.52 4.66
CA ALA A 52 5.75 -7.10 4.93
C ALA A 52 6.30 -6.73 6.33
N THR A 53 5.93 -7.48 7.37
CA THR A 53 6.42 -7.24 8.73
C THR A 53 7.93 -7.49 8.86
N ALA A 54 8.46 -8.51 8.20
CA ALA A 54 9.89 -8.83 8.26
C ALA A 54 10.77 -7.79 7.54
N ASN A 55 10.29 -7.21 6.43
CA ASN A 55 11.11 -6.35 5.56
C ASN A 55 10.74 -4.86 5.62
N TYR A 56 9.54 -4.51 6.07
CA TYR A 56 9.00 -3.14 6.01
C TYR A 56 8.16 -2.75 7.25
N PRO A 57 8.64 -3.01 8.49
CA PRO A 57 7.84 -2.89 9.71
C PRO A 57 7.29 -1.48 9.97
N GLU A 58 7.95 -0.42 9.49
CA GLU A 58 7.58 0.97 9.77
C GLU A 58 6.90 1.71 8.60
N THR A 59 6.52 0.99 7.54
CA THR A 59 5.96 1.62 6.33
C THR A 59 4.45 1.84 6.38
N LEU A 60 3.80 1.42 7.46
CA LEU A 60 2.35 1.47 7.62
C LEU A 60 1.97 2.61 8.58
N SER A 61 1.32 3.63 8.04
CA SER A 61 0.80 4.74 8.85
C SER A 61 -0.57 4.36 9.40
N THR A 62 -1.57 4.20 8.54
CA THR A 62 -2.97 3.99 8.94
C THR A 62 -3.64 2.99 7.99
N ILE A 63 -4.48 2.10 8.52
CA ILE A 63 -5.34 1.25 7.69
C ILE A 63 -6.79 1.63 7.96
N ALA A 64 -7.55 1.91 6.91
CA ALA A 64 -9.00 2.05 6.98
C ALA A 64 -9.67 0.90 6.23
N VAL A 65 -10.38 0.03 6.94
CA VAL A 65 -11.23 -0.98 6.34
C VAL A 65 -12.62 -0.39 6.18
N VAL A 66 -13.10 -0.25 4.96
CA VAL A 66 -14.41 0.34 4.65
C VAL A 66 -15.39 -0.72 4.17
N ASN A 67 -16.69 -0.41 4.25
CA ASN A 67 -17.76 -1.35 3.92
C ASN A 67 -17.61 -2.67 4.68
N SER A 68 -17.14 -2.58 5.93
CA SER A 68 -16.81 -3.75 6.73
C SER A 68 -18.05 -4.63 6.94
N PRO A 69 -18.01 -5.90 6.51
CA PRO A 69 -19.14 -6.81 6.63
C PRO A 69 -19.29 -7.31 8.06
N SER A 70 -20.47 -7.84 8.40
CA SER A 70 -20.77 -8.35 9.75
C SER A 70 -19.83 -9.46 10.24
N PHE A 71 -19.16 -10.18 9.32
CA PHE A 71 -18.17 -11.20 9.65
C PHE A 71 -16.75 -10.66 9.91
N PHE A 72 -16.49 -9.37 9.68
CA PHE A 72 -15.16 -8.80 9.83
C PHE A 72 -14.53 -8.97 11.23
N PRO A 73 -15.27 -8.94 12.36
CA PRO A 73 -14.68 -9.21 13.67
C PRO A 73 -13.95 -10.57 13.74
N THR A 74 -14.45 -11.59 13.02
CA THR A 74 -13.79 -12.90 12.91
C THR A 74 -12.46 -12.80 12.16
N VAL A 75 -12.41 -12.04 11.08
CA VAL A 75 -11.20 -11.79 10.28
C VAL A 75 -10.19 -11.01 11.11
N TRP A 76 -10.63 -9.95 11.81
CA TRP A 76 -9.78 -9.12 12.65
C TRP A 76 -9.07 -9.93 13.73
N ASN A 77 -9.78 -10.83 14.42
CA ASN A 77 -9.18 -11.69 15.43
C ASN A 77 -8.05 -12.58 14.88
N TRP A 78 -8.11 -12.94 13.60
CA TRP A 78 -7.09 -13.74 12.96
C TRP A 78 -5.87 -12.92 12.52
N ILE A 79 -6.04 -11.71 11.98
CA ILE A 79 -4.92 -10.87 11.49
C ILE A 79 -4.29 -9.99 12.57
N LYS A 80 -5.01 -9.69 13.67
CA LYS A 80 -4.52 -8.86 14.78
C LYS A 80 -3.14 -9.25 15.32
N PRO A 81 -2.77 -10.55 15.45
CA PRO A 81 -1.44 -10.96 15.91
C PRO A 81 -0.28 -10.47 15.03
N TRP A 82 -0.54 -10.12 13.76
CA TRP A 82 0.49 -9.65 12.84
C TRP A 82 0.92 -8.21 13.07
N PHE A 83 0.09 -7.45 13.80
CA PHE A 83 0.33 -6.05 14.10
C PHE A 83 0.76 -5.89 15.56
N ASP A 84 1.74 -5.03 15.81
CA ASP A 84 2.06 -4.57 17.16
C ASP A 84 0.92 -3.70 17.72
N GLU A 85 0.97 -3.42 19.03
CA GLU A 85 -0.09 -2.66 19.70
C GLU A 85 -0.26 -1.24 19.15
N GLY A 86 0.84 -0.60 18.76
CA GLY A 86 0.84 0.73 18.14
C GLY A 86 0.11 0.71 16.80
N THR A 87 0.43 -0.26 15.95
CA THR A 87 -0.22 -0.41 14.64
C THR A 87 -1.70 -0.77 14.75
N ARG A 88 -2.09 -1.62 15.71
CA ARG A 88 -3.51 -1.97 15.94
C ARG A 88 -4.38 -0.75 16.22
N ARG A 89 -3.86 0.26 16.91
CA ARG A 89 -4.58 1.51 17.20
C ARG A 89 -4.84 2.37 15.96
N LYS A 90 -4.08 2.15 14.89
CA LYS A 90 -4.18 2.87 13.62
C LYS A 90 -5.04 2.14 12.59
N VAL A 91 -5.68 1.03 12.98
CA VAL A 91 -6.65 0.34 12.14
C VAL A 91 -8.05 0.83 12.47
N HIS A 92 -8.69 1.48 11.49
CA HIS A 92 -10.06 1.94 11.55
C HIS A 92 -10.96 0.95 10.81
N VAL A 93 -11.88 0.30 11.53
CA VAL A 93 -12.88 -0.57 10.93
C VAL A 93 -14.16 0.24 10.78
N LEU A 94 -14.51 0.54 9.53
CA LEU A 94 -15.58 1.46 9.14
C LEU A 94 -16.70 0.70 8.43
N GLY A 95 -17.94 1.13 8.65
CA GLY A 95 -19.12 0.60 7.98
C GLY A 95 -19.33 1.20 6.59
N LYS A 96 -20.60 1.36 6.20
CA LYS A 96 -21.00 1.91 4.90
C LYS A 96 -20.88 3.44 4.76
N ASP A 97 -20.62 4.14 5.86
CA ASP A 97 -20.37 5.59 5.86
C ASP A 97 -18.96 5.87 6.41
N PRO A 98 -17.90 5.65 5.62
CA PRO A 98 -16.53 5.83 6.09
C PRO A 98 -16.06 7.30 6.05
N GLY A 99 -16.76 8.15 5.30
CA GLY A 99 -16.34 9.52 4.97
C GLY A 99 -15.99 10.39 6.17
N PRO A 100 -16.79 10.44 7.25
CA PRO A 100 -16.47 11.24 8.43
C PRO A 100 -15.09 10.92 9.03
N THR A 101 -14.72 9.63 9.11
CA THR A 101 -13.40 9.24 9.63
C THR A 101 -12.31 9.50 8.61
N LEU A 102 -12.53 9.11 7.34
CA LEU A 102 -11.51 9.24 6.30
C LEU A 102 -11.10 10.69 6.03
N ARG A 103 -12.03 11.64 6.10
CA ARG A 103 -11.72 13.08 5.95
C ARG A 103 -10.90 13.66 7.10
N THR A 104 -10.75 12.95 8.22
CA THR A 104 -9.79 13.34 9.28
C THR A 104 -8.37 12.85 8.99
N LEU A 105 -8.23 11.89 8.06
CA LEU A 105 -6.97 11.21 7.73
C LEU A 105 -6.42 11.64 6.36
N ILE A 106 -7.30 11.98 5.42
CA ILE A 106 -6.99 12.29 4.01
C ILE A 106 -7.72 13.60 3.65
N ASP A 107 -7.02 14.49 2.96
CA ASP A 107 -7.61 15.74 2.45
C ASP A 107 -8.79 15.40 1.51
N PRO A 108 -9.98 16.02 1.65
CA PRO A 108 -11.15 15.65 0.85
C PRO A 108 -10.88 15.64 -0.66
N LYS A 109 -10.04 16.55 -1.17
CA LYS A 109 -9.68 16.64 -2.59
C LYS A 109 -8.90 15.42 -3.10
N ASP A 110 -8.21 14.71 -2.21
CA ASP A 110 -7.37 13.54 -2.52
C ASP A 110 -8.09 12.22 -2.16
N LEU A 111 -9.28 12.30 -1.56
CA LEU A 111 -10.11 11.16 -1.17
C LEU A 111 -11.16 10.86 -2.26
N PRO A 112 -11.26 9.63 -2.78
CA PRO A 112 -12.27 9.26 -3.77
C PRO A 112 -13.72 9.51 -3.32
N LYS A 113 -14.58 9.95 -4.24
CA LYS A 113 -16.01 10.16 -3.97
C LYS A 113 -16.74 8.96 -3.36
N PRO A 114 -16.51 7.69 -3.79
CA PRO A 114 -17.14 6.52 -3.15
C PRO A 114 -16.87 6.41 -1.65
N TYR A 115 -15.77 7.01 -1.17
CA TYR A 115 -15.38 7.01 0.23
C TYR A 115 -15.72 8.33 0.95
N GLY A 116 -16.49 9.21 0.32
CA GLY A 116 -16.96 10.47 0.88
C GLY A 116 -15.99 11.64 0.75
N GLY A 117 -15.08 11.60 -0.23
CA GLY A 117 -14.26 12.76 -0.62
C GLY A 117 -14.76 13.47 -1.87
N GLU A 118 -13.86 14.17 -2.55
CA GLU A 118 -14.12 15.02 -3.70
C GLU A 118 -13.41 14.56 -4.98
N LEU A 119 -12.46 13.61 -4.86
CA LEU A 119 -11.70 13.09 -5.99
C LEU A 119 -12.58 12.23 -6.90
N GLU A 120 -12.64 12.61 -8.19
CA GLU A 120 -13.21 11.79 -9.25
C GLU A 120 -12.26 10.64 -9.58
N TRP A 121 -12.37 9.56 -8.81
CA TRP A 121 -11.61 8.34 -8.99
C TRP A 121 -12.42 7.14 -8.52
N THR A 122 -12.35 6.04 -9.28
CA THR A 122 -12.99 4.77 -8.97
C THR A 122 -11.97 3.63 -9.08
N PHE A 123 -12.30 2.50 -8.46
CA PHE A 123 -11.45 1.31 -8.56
C PHE A 123 -11.29 0.92 -10.04
N GLU A 124 -10.07 0.56 -10.44
CA GLU A 124 -9.59 0.31 -11.83
C GLU A 124 -9.07 1.54 -12.60
N ASP A 125 -9.31 2.76 -12.11
CA ASP A 125 -8.70 3.95 -12.71
C ASP A 125 -7.17 3.98 -12.46
N GLU A 126 -6.43 4.60 -13.39
CA GLU A 126 -5.01 4.91 -13.17
C GLU A 126 -4.84 5.81 -11.94
N PRO A 127 -3.67 5.77 -11.27
CA PRO A 127 -3.40 6.70 -10.18
C PRO A 127 -3.55 8.16 -10.64
N ALA A 128 -4.35 8.93 -9.90
CA ALA A 128 -4.54 10.36 -10.14
C ALA A 128 -3.26 11.12 -9.74
N LEU A 129 -2.42 11.44 -10.73
CA LEU A 129 -1.21 12.24 -10.54
C LEU A 129 -1.56 13.74 -10.51
N ASP A 130 -0.94 14.48 -9.60
CA ASP A 130 -0.96 15.94 -9.64
C ASP A 130 -0.02 16.49 -10.74
N GLU A 131 -0.04 17.80 -10.96
CA GLU A 131 0.71 18.42 -12.06
C GLU A 131 2.22 18.29 -11.86
N GLU A 132 2.70 18.35 -10.62
CA GLU A 132 4.10 18.15 -10.27
C GLU A 132 4.56 16.71 -10.54
N ALA A 133 3.78 15.71 -10.16
CA ALA A 133 4.08 14.32 -10.45
C ALA A 133 4.04 14.05 -11.95
N LYS A 134 3.05 14.56 -12.68
CA LYS A 134 2.99 14.44 -14.14
C LYS A 134 4.18 15.09 -14.83
N ALA A 135 4.60 16.28 -14.38
CA ALA A 135 5.76 16.95 -14.95
C ALA A 135 7.05 16.13 -14.75
N LEU A 136 7.12 15.37 -13.66
CA LEU A 136 8.31 14.59 -13.29
C LEU A 136 8.37 13.20 -13.93
N ILE A 137 7.25 12.46 -13.92
CA ILE A 137 7.22 11.06 -14.38
C ILE A 137 6.36 10.84 -15.63
N GLY A 138 5.61 11.85 -16.08
CA GLY A 138 4.61 11.73 -17.14
C GLY A 138 3.42 10.92 -16.66
N GLU A 139 3.48 9.61 -16.88
CA GLU A 139 2.44 8.65 -16.52
C GLU A 139 2.99 7.63 -15.52
N MET A 140 2.08 6.95 -14.80
CA MET A 140 2.50 5.91 -13.87
C MET A 140 3.22 4.77 -14.63
N PRO A 141 4.48 4.44 -14.30
CA PRO A 141 5.21 3.42 -15.03
C PRO A 141 4.56 2.05 -14.85
N LYS A 142 4.44 1.32 -15.96
CA LYS A 142 3.97 -0.07 -15.96
C LYS A 142 5.10 -1.03 -15.61
N GLY A 143 4.78 -1.99 -14.74
CA GLY A 143 5.73 -3.02 -14.29
C GLY A 143 6.72 -2.52 -13.23
N PRO A 144 7.81 -3.26 -12.99
CA PRO A 144 8.80 -2.90 -11.97
C PRO A 144 9.49 -1.56 -12.29
N ALA A 145 9.43 -0.63 -11.34
CA ALA A 145 10.06 0.68 -11.44
C ALA A 145 10.70 1.09 -10.11
N LEU A 146 11.73 1.92 -10.21
CA LEU A 146 12.51 2.54 -9.14
C LEU A 146 12.48 4.05 -9.34
N PHE A 147 12.52 4.81 -8.24
CA PHE A 147 12.67 6.26 -8.30
C PHE A 147 13.94 6.65 -7.56
N GLU A 148 14.92 7.18 -8.29
CA GLU A 148 16.26 7.51 -7.80
C GLU A 148 16.65 8.90 -8.34
N ASP A 149 16.98 9.82 -7.43
CA ASP A 149 17.49 11.16 -7.74
C ASP A 149 16.70 11.98 -8.78
N GLY A 150 15.37 11.88 -8.75
CA GLY A 150 14.49 12.62 -9.67
C GLY A 150 14.11 11.84 -10.93
N GLU A 151 14.62 10.61 -11.10
CA GLU A 151 14.40 9.83 -12.32
C GLU A 151 13.73 8.47 -12.06
N VAL A 152 12.93 8.04 -13.03
CA VAL A 152 12.35 6.69 -13.06
C VAL A 152 13.33 5.73 -13.72
N ARG A 153 13.71 4.67 -12.99
CA ARG A 153 14.61 3.61 -13.46
C ARG A 153 13.90 2.27 -13.47
N ARG A 154 14.27 1.36 -14.38
CA ARG A 154 13.81 -0.04 -14.35
C ARG A 154 14.87 -0.89 -13.64
N PRO A 155 14.47 -1.81 -12.74
CA PRO A 155 15.43 -2.70 -12.11
C PRO A 155 16.02 -3.65 -13.15
N THR A 156 17.35 -3.75 -13.19
CA THR A 156 18.05 -4.77 -13.96
C THR A 156 17.88 -6.11 -13.26
N PRO A 157 17.47 -7.19 -13.95
CA PRO A 157 17.48 -8.52 -13.36
C PRO A 157 18.89 -8.86 -12.85
N PRO A 158 19.02 -9.53 -11.69
CA PRO A 158 20.33 -10.03 -11.28
C PRO A 158 20.89 -10.92 -12.40
N SER A 159 22.13 -10.67 -12.79
CA SER A 159 22.87 -11.57 -13.66
C SER A 159 22.88 -12.95 -13.00
N LEU A 160 22.43 -13.98 -13.73
CA LEU A 160 22.56 -15.36 -13.30
C LEU A 160 24.06 -15.65 -13.18
N GLU A 161 24.62 -15.55 -11.98
CA GLU A 161 25.94 -16.11 -11.72
C GLU A 161 25.79 -17.62 -11.86
N THR A 162 26.34 -18.15 -12.95
CA THR A 162 26.55 -19.58 -13.14
C THR A 162 27.37 -20.07 -11.95
N THR A 163 26.74 -20.72 -10.98
CA THR A 163 27.48 -21.43 -9.95
C THR A 163 28.22 -22.56 -10.65
N ASP A 164 29.51 -22.35 -10.91
CA ASP A 164 30.41 -23.38 -11.39
C ASP A 164 30.40 -24.52 -10.37
N VAL A 165 29.76 -25.63 -10.76
CA VAL A 165 29.83 -26.88 -10.02
C VAL A 165 31.27 -27.38 -10.12
N VAL A 166 32.06 -27.13 -9.07
CA VAL A 166 33.39 -27.72 -8.92
C VAL A 166 33.23 -29.24 -8.87
N PRO A 167 33.77 -30.01 -9.83
CA PRO A 167 33.64 -31.46 -9.80
C PRO A 167 34.46 -32.02 -8.65
N SER A 168 33.80 -32.77 -7.77
CA SER A 168 34.41 -33.60 -6.73
C SER A 168 35.42 -34.55 -7.38
N LYS A 169 36.71 -34.43 -7.01
CA LYS A 169 37.73 -35.42 -7.37
C LYS A 169 37.50 -36.68 -6.54
N SER A 170 37.35 -37.78 -7.26
CA SER A 170 37.36 -39.18 -6.82
C SER A 170 38.65 -39.57 -6.10
#